data_AF-A0A2G2R1H5-F1
#
_entry.id   AF-A0A2G2R1H5-F1
#
_cell.length_a   1.000
_cell.length_b   1.000
_cell.length_c   1.000
_cell.angle_alpha   90.00
_cell.angle_beta   90.00
_cell.angle_gamma   90.00
#
_symmetry.space_group_name_H-M   'P 1'
#
loop_
_entity.id
_entity.type
_entity.pdbx_description
1 polymer ?
#
loop_
_entity_poly.entity_id
_entity_poly.type
_entity_poly.pdbx_seq_one_letter_code
_entity_poly.pdbx_strand_id
1 'polypeptide(L)'
;MTIRSGFTPWFLINLRSNRKAALRLIRKLLKNQGVRPERIVTDRLASYGAALRDIGLSDLQDVGGRKNNRAECSHVPIRRRERKAQRFRSIRSAQRLLSAYGQIYNLFNIRRHLTSRKTMKIFRNRAMADWNIATSTGAR
;
A
#
# COMPACT_ATOMS: atom_id res chain seq x y z
N MET A 1 13.27 2.80 2.93
CA MET A 1 11.95 3.33 2.53
C MET A 1 10.82 2.34 2.81
N THR A 2 9.89 2.70 3.70
CA THR A 2 8.82 1.81 4.18
C THR A 2 7.50 2.15 3.52
N ILE A 3 7.11 1.34 2.54
CA ILE A 3 5.82 1.39 1.82
C ILE A 3 4.67 1.55 2.82
N ARG A 4 4.00 2.70 2.77
CA ARG A 4 2.71 2.96 3.40
C ARG A 4 1.73 3.22 2.25
N SER A 5 0.74 2.34 2.15
CA SER A 5 -0.02 2.00 0.94
C SER A 5 -0.72 3.16 0.22
N GLY A 6 -0.35 3.42 -1.03
CA GLY A 6 -1.29 3.91 -2.06
C GLY A 6 -1.75 2.69 -2.88
N PHE A 7 -2.94 2.17 -2.60
CA PHE A 7 -3.39 0.87 -3.11
C PHE A 7 -4.16 1.02 -4.43
N THR A 8 -3.61 0.51 -5.53
CA THR A 8 -4.35 0.16 -6.75
C THR A 8 -4.71 -1.33 -6.68
N PRO A 9 -5.96 -1.75 -6.96
CA PRO A 9 -6.32 -3.17 -6.93
C PRO A 9 -5.43 -3.99 -7.88
N TRP A 10 -4.91 -5.14 -7.44
CA TRP A 10 -4.04 -6.00 -8.27
C TRP A 10 -4.75 -6.53 -9.53
N PHE A 11 -6.08 -6.59 -9.54
CA PHE A 11 -6.87 -6.95 -10.73
C PHE A 11 -6.79 -5.89 -11.84
N LEU A 12 -6.45 -4.63 -11.51
CA LEU A 12 -6.38 -3.52 -12.46
C LEU A 12 -5.01 -3.34 -13.13
N ILE A 13 -4.02 -4.18 -12.80
CA ILE A 13 -2.70 -4.09 -13.43
C ILE A 13 -2.54 -5.29 -14.35
N ASN A 14 -2.96 -5.10 -15.59
CA ASN A 14 -2.52 -5.94 -16.69
C ASN A 14 -0.99 -5.84 -16.75
N LEU A 15 -0.30 -6.92 -16.34
CA LEU A 15 1.12 -6.92 -15.93
C LEU A 15 2.10 -6.54 -17.07
N ARG A 16 1.62 -6.31 -18.29
CA ARG A 16 2.47 -6.12 -19.47
C ARG A 16 2.49 -4.72 -20.07
N SER A 17 1.50 -3.85 -19.89
CA SER A 17 1.53 -2.59 -20.66
C SER A 17 0.57 -1.51 -20.17
N ASN A 18 0.96 -0.77 -19.12
CA ASN A 18 0.38 0.56 -18.96
C ASN A 18 1.32 1.53 -18.22
N ARG A 19 2.25 2.15 -18.98
CA ARG A 19 3.11 3.25 -18.52
C ARG A 19 2.30 4.34 -17.80
N LYS A 20 1.12 4.69 -18.34
CA LYS A 20 0.24 5.72 -17.76
C LYS A 20 -0.28 5.30 -16.37
N ALA A 21 -0.60 4.03 -16.17
CA ALA A 21 -1.05 3.54 -14.87
C ALA A 21 0.09 3.55 -13.83
N ALA A 22 1.28 3.10 -14.22
CA ALA A 22 2.48 3.16 -13.37
C ALA A 22 2.81 4.62 -12.98
N LEU A 23 2.78 5.54 -13.95
CA LEU A 23 3.01 6.97 -13.73
C LEU A 23 1.99 7.58 -12.75
N ARG A 24 0.69 7.31 -12.95
CA ARG A 24 -0.37 7.77 -12.04
C ARG A 24 -0.17 7.23 -10.62
N LEU A 25 0.21 5.95 -10.50
CA LEU A 25 0.48 5.32 -9.22
C LEU A 25 1.65 5.99 -8.50
N ILE A 26 2.78 6.16 -9.19
CA ILE A 26 3.99 6.76 -8.62
C ILE A 26 3.70 8.19 -8.17
N ARG A 27 3.06 9.02 -9.00
CA ARG A 27 2.68 10.39 -8.62
C ARG A 27 1.77 10.44 -7.39
N LYS A 28 0.78 9.55 -7.33
CA LYS A 28 -0.12 9.44 -6.17
C LYS A 28 0.65 9.04 -4.91
N LEU A 29 1.60 8.10 -5.03
CA LEU A 29 2.42 7.66 -3.90
C LEU A 29 3.33 8.78 -3.40
N LEU A 30 4.01 9.50 -4.29
CA LEU A 30 4.87 10.63 -3.93
C LEU A 30 4.05 11.73 -3.22
N LYS A 31 2.87 12.07 -3.75
CA LYS A 31 1.97 13.06 -3.13
C LYS A 31 1.49 12.61 -1.75
N ASN A 32 1.13 11.34 -1.59
CA ASN A 32 0.61 10.82 -0.32
C ASN A 32 1.68 10.68 0.76
N GLN A 33 2.94 10.41 0.39
CA GLN A 33 4.04 10.32 1.36
C GLN A 33 4.56 11.70 1.77
N GLY A 34 4.54 12.67 0.86
CA GLY A 34 5.04 14.03 1.14
C GLY A 34 6.56 14.10 1.40
N VAL A 35 7.30 13.01 1.18
CA VAL A 35 8.75 12.92 1.42
C VAL A 35 9.44 12.46 0.15
N ARG A 36 10.57 13.10 -0.18
CA ARG A 36 11.42 12.71 -1.32
C ARG A 36 12.03 11.32 -1.08
N PRO A 37 11.86 10.36 -1.99
CA PRO A 37 12.53 9.07 -1.92
C PRO A 37 14.05 9.21 -2.01
N GLU A 38 14.78 8.43 -1.22
CA GLU A 38 16.21 8.14 -1.48
C GLU A 38 16.38 6.93 -2.40
N ARG A 39 15.39 6.02 -2.42
CA ARG A 39 15.43 4.79 -3.21
C ARG A 39 14.04 4.24 -3.47
N ILE A 40 13.74 3.94 -4.73
CA ILE A 40 12.47 3.35 -5.17
C ILE A 40 12.71 1.90 -5.59
N VAL A 41 12.25 0.96 -4.76
CA VAL A 41 12.33 -0.47 -5.06
C VAL A 41 11.09 -0.88 -5.84
N THR A 42 11.26 -1.29 -7.11
CA THR A 42 10.19 -1.78 -7.97
C THR A 42 10.46 -3.21 -8.45
N ASP A 43 9.46 -3.83 -9.09
CA ASP A 43 9.71 -5.03 -9.88
C ASP A 43 10.51 -4.70 -11.16
N ARG A 44 10.92 -5.74 -11.89
CA ARG A 44 11.68 -5.61 -13.15
C ARG A 44 10.79 -5.30 -14.36
N LEU A 45 9.56 -4.81 -14.17
CA LEU A 45 8.68 -4.49 -15.30
C LEU A 45 9.11 -3.18 -15.97
N ALA A 46 9.23 -3.20 -17.29
CA ALA A 46 9.64 -2.05 -18.10
C ALA A 46 8.71 -0.81 -17.95
N SER A 47 7.45 -1.02 -17.56
CA SER A 47 6.47 0.04 -17.33
C SER A 47 6.87 0.99 -16.18
N TYR A 48 7.48 0.47 -15.11
CA TYR A 48 7.95 1.29 -13.98
C TYR A 48 9.20 2.09 -14.36
N GLY A 49 10.17 1.46 -15.04
CA GLY A 49 11.35 2.18 -15.52
C GLY A 49 10.98 3.33 -16.46
N ALA A 50 10.06 3.09 -17.40
CA ALA A 50 9.57 4.16 -18.28
C ALA A 50 8.83 5.27 -17.51
N ALA A 51 8.00 4.93 -16.52
CA ALA A 51 7.29 5.92 -15.72
C ALA A 51 8.22 6.73 -14.79
N LEU A 52 9.29 6.13 -14.28
CA LEU A 52 10.32 6.80 -13.49
C LEU A 52 11.18 7.74 -14.34
N ARG A 53 11.41 7.38 -15.61
CA ARG A 53 12.05 8.27 -16.59
C ARG A 53 11.23 9.51 -16.90
N ASP A 54 9.91 9.35 -17.06
CA ASP A 54 9.00 10.47 -17.31
C ASP A 54 8.93 11.49 -16.15
N ILE A 55 9.33 11.11 -14.93
CA ILE A 55 9.36 11.99 -13.75
C ILE A 55 10.76 12.34 -13.26
N GLY A 56 11.82 11.93 -13.99
CA GLY A 56 13.20 12.25 -13.64
C GLY A 56 13.71 11.56 -12.36
N LEU A 57 13.17 10.40 -11.98
CA LEU A 57 13.59 9.62 -10.79
C LEU A 57 14.13 8.24 -11.17
N SER A 58 14.76 8.12 -12.35
CA SER A 58 15.29 6.85 -12.87
C SER A 58 16.52 6.38 -12.10
N ASP A 59 17.33 7.32 -11.64
CA ASP A 59 18.51 7.15 -10.80
C ASP A 59 18.20 6.49 -9.45
N LEU A 60 17.01 6.76 -8.90
CA LEU A 60 16.58 6.20 -7.63
C LEU A 60 16.03 4.77 -7.74
N GLN A 61 15.88 4.24 -8.95
CA GLN A 61 15.28 2.93 -9.18
C GLN A 61 16.26 1.82 -8.78
N ASP A 62 15.90 1.03 -7.76
CA ASP A 62 16.63 -0.16 -7.37
C ASP A 62 15.84 -1.41 -7.76
N VAL A 63 16.31 -2.10 -8.80
CA VAL A 63 15.76 -3.36 -9.29
C VAL A 63 16.70 -4.52 -8.95
N GLY A 64 16.16 -5.61 -8.40
CA GLY A 64 16.92 -6.85 -8.20
C GLY A 64 16.61 -7.61 -6.91
N GLY A 65 17.05 -8.87 -6.88
CA GLY A 65 16.90 -9.77 -5.75
C GLY A 65 15.46 -9.90 -5.24
N ARG A 66 15.31 -10.16 -3.94
CA ARG A 66 14.03 -10.22 -3.22
C ARG A 66 13.70 -8.87 -2.55
N LYS A 67 14.21 -7.75 -3.07
CA LYS A 67 14.08 -6.42 -2.45
C LYS A 67 12.63 -5.92 -2.42
N ASN A 68 11.84 -6.30 -3.43
CA ASN A 68 10.41 -6.00 -3.50
C ASN A 68 9.54 -6.94 -2.63
N ASN A 69 10.11 -7.98 -2.01
CA ASN A 69 9.36 -8.98 -1.24
C ASN A 69 8.52 -8.35 -0.13
N ARG A 70 8.99 -7.24 0.43
CA ARG A 70 8.23 -6.50 1.43
C ARG A 70 6.97 -5.82 0.86
N ALA A 71 7.05 -5.30 -0.36
CA ALA A 71 5.88 -4.81 -1.09
C ALA A 71 4.91 -5.97 -1.38
N GLU A 72 5.43 -7.08 -1.88
CA GLU A 72 4.64 -8.27 -2.22
C GLU A 72 3.94 -8.88 -0.98
N CYS A 73 4.68 -9.03 0.12
CA CYS A 73 4.17 -9.54 1.39
C CYS A 73 3.10 -8.63 1.99
N SER A 74 3.17 -7.32 1.77
CA SER A 74 2.14 -6.38 2.23
C SER A 74 0.77 -6.63 1.58
N HIS A 75 0.75 -7.23 0.38
CA HIS A 75 -0.48 -7.58 -0.34
C HIS A 75 -1.09 -8.90 0.12
N VAL A 76 -0.31 -9.79 0.75
CA VAL A 76 -0.78 -11.13 1.18
C VAL A 76 -2.04 -11.07 2.05
N PRO A 77 -2.13 -10.28 3.14
CA PRO A 77 -3.33 -10.24 3.97
C PRO A 77 -4.55 -9.71 3.22
N ILE A 78 -4.34 -8.78 2.29
CA ILE A 78 -5.40 -8.19 1.47
C ILE A 78 -5.91 -9.24 0.46
N ARG A 79 -5.01 -9.94 -0.25
CA ARG A 79 -5.34 -11.03 -1.18
C ARG A 79 -6.04 -12.19 -0.48
N ARG A 80 -5.63 -12.54 0.74
CA ARG A 80 -6.31 -13.59 1.54
C ARG A 80 -7.77 -13.23 1.80
N ARG A 81 -8.08 -11.96 2.10
CA ARG A 81 -9.48 -11.53 2.32
C ARG A 81 -10.27 -11.43 1.03
N GLU A 82 -9.70 -10.93 -0.06
CA GLU A 82 -10.37 -10.96 -1.37
C GLU A 82 -10.80 -12.39 -1.72
N ARG A 83 -9.89 -13.37 -1.57
CA ARG A 83 -10.21 -14.78 -1.86
C ARG A 83 -11.32 -15.31 -0.95
N LYS A 84 -11.28 -14.98 0.36
CA LYS A 84 -12.36 -15.34 1.29
C LYS A 84 -13.70 -14.69 0.92
N ALA A 85 -13.68 -13.49 0.34
CA ALA A 85 -14.86 -12.81 -0.19
C ALA A 85 -15.30 -13.32 -1.57
N GLN A 86 -14.81 -14.48 -2.03
CA GLN A 86 -15.13 -15.12 -3.31
C GLN A 86 -14.90 -14.25 -4.55
N ARG A 87 -13.96 -13.29 -4.47
CA ARG A 87 -13.74 -12.24 -5.48
C ARG A 87 -14.91 -11.26 -5.58
N PHE A 88 -14.58 -10.01 -5.88
CA PHE A 88 -15.59 -8.96 -5.97
C PHE A 88 -16.37 -9.06 -7.28
N ARG A 89 -17.70 -8.99 -7.19
CA ARG A 89 -18.61 -8.91 -8.35
C ARG A 89 -18.44 -7.61 -9.16
N SER A 90 -17.79 -6.58 -8.59
CA SER A 90 -17.52 -5.29 -9.24
C SER A 90 -16.19 -4.68 -8.80
N ILE A 91 -15.53 -3.97 -9.73
CA ILE A 91 -14.30 -3.22 -9.46
C ILE A 91 -14.54 -2.12 -8.41
N ARG A 92 -15.70 -1.46 -8.44
CA ARG A 92 -16.03 -0.36 -7.52
C ARG A 92 -16.18 -0.85 -6.08
N SER A 93 -16.82 -2.01 -5.89
CA SER A 93 -16.96 -2.61 -4.55
C SER A 93 -15.61 -3.09 -4.02
N ALA A 94 -14.77 -3.67 -4.89
CA ALA A 94 -13.39 -3.99 -4.55
C ALA A 94 -12.62 -2.75 -4.07
N GLN A 95 -12.65 -1.66 -4.83
CA GLN A 95 -11.93 -0.43 -4.48
C GLN A 95 -12.39 0.15 -3.14
N ARG A 96 -13.70 0.21 -2.88
CA ARG A 96 -14.24 0.70 -1.60
C ARG A 96 -13.78 -0.15 -0.43
N LEU A 97 -13.91 -1.48 -0.54
CA LEU A 97 -13.49 -2.39 0.51
C LEU A 97 -11.98 -2.33 0.75
N LEU A 98 -11.18 -2.29 -0.31
CA LEU A 98 -9.72 -2.21 -0.23
C LEU A 98 -9.25 -0.88 0.39
N SER A 99 -9.91 0.24 0.06
CA SER A 99 -9.59 1.56 0.63
C SER A 99 -9.85 1.59 2.13
N ALA A 100 -11.02 1.14 2.57
CA ALA A 100 -11.36 1.06 4.00
C ALA A 100 -10.43 0.07 4.72
N TYR A 101 -10.21 -1.10 4.14
CA TYR A 101 -9.37 -2.13 4.74
C TYR A 101 -7.91 -1.71 4.89
N GLY A 102 -7.35 -1.01 3.90
CA GLY A 102 -5.98 -0.50 3.97
C GLY A 102 -5.76 0.45 5.14
N GLN A 103 -6.73 1.33 5.43
CA GLN A 103 -6.68 2.25 6.56
C GLN A 103 -6.72 1.51 7.90
N ILE A 104 -7.67 0.58 8.05
CA ILE A 104 -7.82 -0.25 9.26
C ILE A 104 -6.56 -1.08 9.50
N TYR A 105 -6.06 -1.75 8.46
CA TYR A 105 -4.87 -2.57 8.56
C TYR A 105 -3.65 -1.74 8.97
N ASN A 106 -3.46 -0.56 8.39
CA ASN A 106 -2.34 0.32 8.74
C ASN A 106 -2.42 0.85 10.19
N LEU A 107 -3.63 1.08 10.72
CA LEU A 107 -3.84 1.53 12.10
C LEU A 107 -3.44 0.46 13.12
N PHE A 108 -3.80 -0.80 12.86
CA PHE A 108 -3.59 -1.90 13.82
C PHE A 108 -2.32 -2.73 13.57
N ASN A 109 -1.72 -2.67 12.38
CA ASN A 109 -0.55 -3.46 12.03
C ASN A 109 0.76 -2.85 12.55
N ILE A 110 0.90 -2.86 13.87
CA ILE A 110 2.13 -2.50 14.58
C ILE A 110 3.11 -3.66 14.43
N ARG A 111 4.35 -3.38 14.01
CA ARG A 111 5.40 -4.39 13.80
C ARG A 111 5.86 -4.97 15.14
N ARG A 112 5.11 -5.96 15.64
CA ARG A 112 5.31 -6.58 16.97
C ARG A 112 6.72 -7.10 17.24
N HIS A 113 7.48 -7.42 16.19
CA HIS A 113 8.86 -7.93 16.30
C HIS A 113 9.92 -6.83 16.37
N LEU A 114 9.55 -5.56 16.15
CA LEU A 114 10.46 -4.40 16.22
C LEU A 114 10.16 -3.51 17.43
N THR A 115 9.19 -3.88 18.27
CA THR A 115 8.70 -2.99 19.34
C THR A 115 8.60 -3.74 20.65
N SER A 116 8.98 -3.08 21.76
CA SER A 116 8.80 -3.65 23.10
C SER A 116 7.32 -3.87 23.41
N ARG A 117 7.04 -4.78 24.36
CA ARG A 117 5.66 -5.05 24.81
C ARG A 117 4.98 -3.79 25.38
N LYS A 118 5.72 -2.97 26.13
CA LYS A 118 5.21 -1.71 26.72
C LYS A 118 4.80 -0.72 25.63
N THR A 119 5.68 -0.50 24.65
CA THR A 119 5.42 0.39 23.51
C THR A 119 4.25 -0.12 22.66
N MET A 120 4.16 -1.44 22.45
CA MET A 120 3.03 -2.04 21.73
C MET A 120 1.69 -1.79 22.43
N LYS A 121 1.62 -1.86 23.77
CA LYS A 121 0.40 -1.54 24.53
C LYS A 121 -0.04 -0.10 24.30
N ILE A 122 0.90 0.85 24.33
CA ILE A 122 0.63 2.28 24.06
C ILE A 122 0.08 2.47 22.64
N PHE A 123 0.73 1.89 21.63
CA PHE A 123 0.26 2.02 20.25
C PHE A 123 -1.11 1.38 20.03
N ARG A 124 -1.40 0.24 20.67
CA ARG A 124 -2.73 -0.39 20.60
C ARG A 124 -3.80 0.47 21.25
N ASN A 125 -3.52 1.06 22.41
CA ASN A 125 -4.47 1.95 23.08
C ASN A 125 -4.79 3.18 22.22
N ARG A 126 -3.76 3.80 21.61
CA ARG A 126 -3.94 4.91 20.66
C ARG A 126 -4.76 4.49 19.44
N ALA A 127 -4.40 3.37 18.82
CA ALA A 127 -5.14 2.83 17.67
C ALA A 127 -6.62 2.56 18.00
N MET A 128 -6.92 2.07 19.21
CA MET A 128 -8.31 1.86 19.64
C MET A 128 -9.05 3.17 19.92
N ALA A 129 -8.39 4.18 20.48
CA ALA A 129 -8.99 5.50 20.65
C ALA A 129 -9.36 6.14 19.30
N ASP A 130 -8.42 6.12 18.35
CA ASP A 130 -8.64 6.61 16.98
C ASP A 130 -9.79 5.85 16.29
N TRP A 131 -9.85 4.53 16.48
CA TRP A 131 -10.94 3.69 15.97
C TRP A 131 -12.28 4.08 16.56
N ASN A 132 -12.37 4.23 17.88
CA ASN A 132 -13.60 4.60 18.56
C ASN A 132 -14.14 5.94 18.05
N ILE A 133 -13.28 6.94 17.88
CA ILE A 133 -13.62 8.25 17.31
C ILE A 133 -14.15 8.11 15.87
N ALA A 134 -13.46 7.33 15.04
CA ALA A 134 -13.86 7.11 13.65
C ALA A 134 -15.22 6.40 13.55
N THR A 135 -15.50 5.45 14.44
CA THR A 135 -16.79 4.71 14.45
C THR A 135 -17.93 5.47 15.13
N SER A 136 -17.65 6.29 16.15
CA SER A 136 -18.68 7.07 16.84
C SER A 136 -19.24 8.20 15.98
N THR A 137 -18.45 8.69 15.02
CA THR A 137 -18.83 9.79 14.12
C THR A 137 -19.79 9.34 13.00
N GLY A 138 -19.90 8.02 12.74
CA GLY A 138 -20.81 7.46 11.72
C GLY A 138 -22.23 7.14 12.19
N ALA A 139 -22.58 7.49 13.44
CA ALA A 139 -23.89 7.20 14.04
C ALA A 139 -24.85 8.41 14.01
N ARG A 140 -24.75 9.28 13.01
CA ARG A 140 -25.75 10.33 12.71
C ARG A 140 -26.41 10.07 11.37
#